data_AF-A0A974X1M0-F1
#
_entry.id   AF-A0A974X1M0-F1
#
_cell.length_a   1.000
_cell.length_b   1.000
_cell.length_c   1.000
_cell.angle_alpha   90.00
_cell.angle_beta   90.00
_cell.angle_gamma   90.00
#
_symmetry.space_group_name_H-M   'P 1'
#
loop_
_entity.id
_entity.type
_entity.pdbx_description
1 polymer ?
#
loop_
_entity_poly.entity_id
_entity_poly.type
_entity_poly.pdbx_seq_one_letter_code
_entity_poly.pdbx_strand_id
1 'polypeptide(L)'
;MGQALSMLTKAGPQVGKQLPKLWPLLLESKNRERLGEFFLDLANASPAKRLRARLELTAALAEEIAQSATGDAEKKQAEGWSHRARNLVRRLNMPVAGTGTKRAHRRSIREQLDALQPEMNTHLAETA
;
A
#
# COMPACT_ATOMS: atom_id res chain seq x y z
N MET A 1 -7.25 -27.49 0.36
CA MET A 1 -6.79 -26.09 0.28
C MET A 1 -7.78 -25.28 -0.54
N GLY A 2 -8.78 -24.61 0.05
CA GLY A 2 -9.86 -24.02 -0.76
C GLY A 2 -10.73 -22.94 -0.12
N GLN A 3 -10.31 -22.32 1.00
CA GLN A 3 -11.14 -21.33 1.69
C GLN A 3 -10.49 -19.93 1.79
N ALA A 4 -9.17 -19.82 1.61
CA ALA A 4 -8.48 -18.52 1.63
C ALA A 4 -8.76 -17.64 0.39
N LEU A 5 -9.05 -18.25 -0.76
CA LEU A 5 -9.36 -17.54 -2.01
C LEU A 5 -10.77 -16.91 -2.02
N SER A 6 -11.73 -17.45 -1.27
CA SER A 6 -13.12 -16.97 -1.28
C SER A 6 -13.38 -15.76 -0.38
N MET A 7 -12.48 -15.42 0.54
CA MET A 7 -12.65 -14.21 1.36
C MET A 7 -12.07 -12.96 0.68
N LEU A 8 -11.16 -13.14 -0.29
CA LEU A 8 -10.57 -12.07 -1.08
C LEU A 8 -11.54 -11.45 -2.10
N THR A 9 -12.62 -12.16 -2.45
CA THR A 9 -13.64 -11.70 -3.40
C THR A 9 -14.78 -10.91 -2.77
N LYS A 10 -14.93 -10.91 -1.43
CA LYS A 10 -16.00 -10.16 -0.74
C LYS A 10 -15.64 -8.70 -0.43
N ALA A 11 -14.37 -8.31 -0.60
CA ALA A 11 -13.92 -6.94 -0.42
C ALA A 11 -13.89 -6.17 -1.77
N GLY A 12 -15.06 -6.00 -2.38
CA GLY A 12 -15.33 -4.90 -3.32
C GLY A 12 -14.76 -5.01 -4.76
N PRO A 13 -15.61 -4.90 -5.81
CA PRO A 13 -15.20 -4.97 -7.22
C PRO A 13 -14.37 -3.75 -7.71
N GLN A 14 -14.04 -2.80 -6.83
CA GLN A 14 -13.21 -1.64 -7.15
C GLN A 14 -11.71 -1.87 -6.88
N VAL A 15 -11.34 -2.81 -6.00
CA VAL A 15 -9.92 -3.09 -5.72
C VAL A 15 -9.34 -4.06 -6.77
N GLY A 16 -10.16 -4.93 -7.34
CA GLY A 16 -9.74 -5.93 -8.33
C GLY A 16 -9.35 -5.39 -9.71
N LYS A 17 -9.68 -4.13 -10.05
CA LYS A 17 -9.39 -3.57 -11.38
C LYS A 17 -8.01 -2.91 -11.50
N GLN A 18 -7.36 -2.58 -10.39
CA GLN A 18 -6.01 -1.95 -10.39
C GLN A 18 -4.90 -2.89 -9.90
N LEU A 19 -5.24 -4.02 -9.29
CA LEU A 19 -4.27 -5.01 -8.83
C LEU A 19 -3.45 -5.74 -9.93
N PRO A 20 -3.95 -6.01 -11.15
CA PRO A 20 -3.21 -6.89 -12.07
C PRO A 20 -1.99 -6.23 -12.75
N LYS A 21 -1.89 -4.90 -12.80
CA LYS A 21 -0.73 -4.20 -13.40
C LYS A 21 0.46 -4.00 -12.45
N LEU A 22 0.21 -3.99 -11.14
CA LEU A 22 1.25 -3.91 -10.10
C LEU A 22 1.78 -5.29 -9.69
N TRP A 23 1.01 -6.33 -10.04
CA TRP A 23 1.29 -7.72 -9.74
C TRP A 23 2.61 -8.23 -10.35
N PRO A 24 3.01 -7.89 -11.60
CA PRO A 24 4.23 -8.43 -12.20
C PRO A 24 5.51 -7.96 -11.52
N LEU A 25 5.55 -6.70 -11.04
CA LEU A 25 6.66 -6.14 -10.27
C LEU A 25 6.75 -6.72 -8.84
N LEU A 26 5.60 -7.08 -8.25
CA LEU A 26 5.52 -7.75 -6.95
C LEU A 26 5.84 -9.27 -7.03
N LEU A 27 5.90 -9.82 -8.24
CA LEU A 27 6.09 -11.26 -8.51
C LEU A 27 7.54 -11.64 -8.81
N GLU A 28 8.51 -10.75 -8.60
CA GLU A 28 9.91 -11.19 -8.47
C GLU A 28 9.99 -12.26 -7.38
N SER A 29 10.62 -13.40 -7.70
CA SER A 29 10.59 -14.63 -6.89
C SER A 29 11.00 -14.42 -5.43
N LYS A 30 11.86 -13.43 -5.15
CA LYS A 30 12.34 -13.09 -3.80
C LYS A 30 11.28 -12.44 -2.90
N ASN A 31 10.27 -11.78 -3.47
CA ASN A 31 9.27 -11.04 -2.70
C ASN A 31 7.97 -11.83 -2.45
N ARG A 32 7.77 -12.96 -3.15
CA ARG A 32 6.52 -13.75 -3.07
C ARG A 32 6.27 -14.36 -1.69
N GLU A 33 7.29 -14.88 -1.03
CA GLU A 33 7.17 -15.46 0.33
C GLU A 33 6.83 -14.37 1.36
N ARG A 34 7.55 -13.24 1.30
CA ARG A 34 7.30 -12.08 2.15
C ARG A 34 5.90 -11.52 1.95
N LEU A 35 5.43 -11.44 0.71
CA LEU A 35 4.07 -11.00 0.41
C LEU A 35 3.03 -11.98 0.95
N GLY A 36 3.25 -13.30 0.82
CA GLY A 36 2.35 -14.32 1.36
C GLY A 36 2.15 -14.22 2.88
N GLU A 37 3.25 -14.11 3.63
CA GLU A 37 3.21 -13.88 5.08
C GLU A 37 2.51 -12.54 5.41
N PHE A 38 2.83 -11.49 4.66
CA PHE A 38 2.25 -10.16 4.85
C PHE A 38 0.74 -10.14 4.61
N PHE A 39 0.23 -10.86 3.61
CA PHE A 39 -1.20 -10.99 3.32
C PHE A 39 -1.93 -11.78 4.40
N LEU A 40 -1.31 -12.84 4.93
CA LEU A 40 -1.87 -13.61 6.05
C LEU A 40 -1.94 -12.78 7.34
N ASP A 41 -0.89 -12.01 7.62
CA ASP A 41 -0.86 -11.07 8.75
C ASP A 41 -1.90 -9.94 8.58
N LEU A 42 -2.05 -9.41 7.36
CA LEU A 42 -3.07 -8.43 7.00
C LEU A 42 -4.49 -8.97 7.19
N ALA A 43 -4.75 -10.22 6.80
CA ALA A 43 -6.06 -10.85 6.92
C ALA A 43 -6.47 -10.95 8.40
N ASN A 44 -5.53 -11.33 9.28
CA ASN A 44 -5.75 -11.48 10.71
C ASN A 44 -5.62 -10.16 11.52
N ALA A 45 -5.15 -9.09 10.89
CA ALA A 45 -4.88 -7.81 11.52
C ALA A 45 -6.14 -6.97 11.82
N SER A 46 -6.09 -6.19 12.91
CA SER A 46 -7.09 -5.15 13.21
C SER A 46 -7.10 -4.04 12.15
N PRO A 47 -8.19 -3.26 11.99
CA PRO A 47 -8.27 -2.21 10.96
C PRO A 47 -7.12 -1.18 10.98
N ALA A 48 -6.52 -0.93 12.14
CA ALA A 48 -5.35 -0.07 12.28
C ALA A 48 -4.07 -0.74 11.75
N LYS A 49 -3.86 -2.02 12.11
CA LYS A 49 -2.73 -2.83 11.60
C LYS A 49 -2.82 -2.99 10.08
N ARG A 50 -4.01 -3.20 9.52
CA ARG A 50 -4.21 -3.28 8.06
C ARG A 50 -3.85 -1.97 7.35
N LEU A 51 -4.28 -0.84 7.89
CA LEU A 51 -3.95 0.47 7.32
C LEU A 51 -2.44 0.71 7.39
N ARG A 52 -1.80 0.37 8.50
CA ARG A 52 -0.34 0.46 8.64
C ARG A 52 0.39 -0.38 7.61
N ALA A 53 0.01 -1.64 7.48
CA ALA A 53 0.61 -2.55 6.51
C ALA A 53 0.45 -2.05 5.06
N ARG A 54 -0.72 -1.49 4.69
CA ARG A 54 -0.88 -0.86 3.37
C ARG A 54 0.07 0.34 3.17
N LEU A 55 0.23 1.19 4.18
CA LEU A 55 1.15 2.33 4.12
C LEU A 55 2.61 1.90 4.00
N GLU A 56 3.02 0.88 4.76
CA GLU A 56 4.38 0.34 4.71
C GLU A 56 4.66 -0.31 3.35
N LEU A 57 3.69 -1.04 2.79
CA LEU A 57 3.80 -1.60 1.44
C LEU A 57 3.90 -0.52 0.37
N THR A 58 3.09 0.55 0.47
CA THR A 58 3.18 1.68 -0.46
C THR A 58 4.52 2.40 -0.35
N ALA A 59 5.08 2.56 0.86
CA ALA A 59 6.40 3.14 1.06
C ALA A 59 7.53 2.29 0.45
N ALA A 60 7.46 0.98 0.66
CA ALA A 60 8.44 0.03 0.12
C ALA A 60 8.38 -0.04 -1.41
N LEU A 61 7.17 -0.08 -1.99
CA LEU A 61 7.00 -0.06 -3.44
C LEU A 61 7.56 1.23 -4.06
N ALA A 62 7.28 2.38 -3.45
CA ALA A 62 7.82 3.65 -3.91
C ALA A 62 9.36 3.71 -3.82
N GLU A 63 9.94 3.11 -2.78
CA GLU A 63 11.39 3.01 -2.63
C GLU A 63 12.02 2.10 -3.68
N GLU A 64 11.38 0.98 -3.99
CA GLU A 64 11.82 0.09 -5.07
C GLU A 64 11.80 0.79 -6.43
N ILE A 65 10.71 1.51 -6.75
CA ILE A 65 10.60 2.30 -7.99
C ILE A 65 11.74 3.32 -8.05
N ALA A 66 12.06 4.00 -6.94
CA ALA A 66 13.16 4.96 -6.90
C ALA A 66 14.54 4.30 -7.13
N GLN A 67 14.72 3.05 -6.70
CA GLN A 67 15.96 2.29 -6.89
C GLN A 67 16.09 1.77 -8.33
N SER A 68 14.98 1.37 -8.95
CA SER A 68 14.94 0.87 -10.34
C SER A 68 14.82 2.00 -11.38
N ALA A 69 14.47 3.21 -10.95
CA ALA A 69 14.28 4.36 -11.84
C ALA A 69 15.57 4.66 -12.62
N THR A 70 15.44 4.74 -13.94
CA THR A 70 16.58 5.07 -14.82
C THR A 70 16.70 6.58 -15.01
N GLY A 71 15.63 7.34 -14.77
CA GLY A 71 15.60 8.80 -14.89
C GLY A 71 15.57 9.52 -13.54
N ASP A 72 16.29 10.64 -13.45
CA ASP A 72 16.33 11.49 -12.24
C ASP A 72 14.95 12.04 -11.84
N ALA A 73 14.09 12.33 -12.83
CA ALA A 73 12.74 12.84 -12.59
C ALA A 73 11.84 11.77 -11.94
N GLU A 74 11.87 10.55 -12.47
CA GLU A 74 11.15 9.40 -11.94
C GLU A 74 11.63 9.04 -10.53
N LYS A 75 12.95 9.02 -10.33
CA LYS A 75 13.55 8.77 -9.02
C LYS A 75 13.05 9.75 -7.95
N LYS A 76 13.10 11.06 -8.24
CA LYS A 76 12.59 12.10 -7.32
C LYS A 76 11.11 11.96 -7.03
N GLN A 77 10.32 11.59 -8.03
CA GLN A 77 8.88 11.38 -7.86
C GLN A 77 8.60 10.19 -6.94
N ALA A 78 9.30 9.07 -7.17
CA ALA A 78 9.21 7.87 -6.36
C ALA A 78 9.70 8.07 -4.91
N GLU A 79 10.81 8.79 -4.71
CA GLU A 79 11.26 9.24 -3.39
C GLU A 79 10.20 10.09 -2.69
N GLY A 80 9.52 10.98 -3.42
CA GLY A 80 8.40 11.79 -2.93
C GLY A 80 7.21 10.95 -2.46
N TRP A 81 6.86 9.88 -3.17
CA TRP A 81 5.83 8.94 -2.74
C TRP A 81 6.24 8.18 -1.48
N SER A 82 7.48 7.67 -1.43
CA SER A 82 8.01 6.96 -0.27
C SER A 82 8.01 7.85 0.98
N HIS A 83 8.43 9.12 0.83
CA HIS A 83 8.41 10.09 1.90
C HIS A 83 6.97 10.37 2.41
N ARG A 84 6.01 10.58 1.50
CA ARG A 84 4.60 10.77 1.86
C ARG A 84 4.04 9.56 2.61
N ALA A 85 4.26 8.35 2.11
CA ALA A 85 3.80 7.12 2.75
C ALA A 85 4.41 6.93 4.16
N ARG A 86 5.72 7.15 4.32
CA ARG A 86 6.39 7.11 5.64
C ARG A 86 5.85 8.15 6.61
N ASN A 87 5.54 9.36 6.13
CA ASN A 87 4.91 10.39 6.96
C ASN A 87 3.50 9.98 7.41
N LEU A 88 2.73 9.33 6.55
CA LEU A 88 1.43 8.76 6.93
C LEU A 88 1.57 7.64 7.97
N VAL A 89 2.59 6.79 7.89
CA VAL A 89 2.89 5.78 8.93
C VAL A 89 3.18 6.46 10.27
N ARG A 90 4.03 7.49 10.29
CA ARG A 90 4.34 8.26 11.50
C ARG A 90 3.07 8.89 12.10
N ARG A 91 2.24 9.50 11.26
CA ARG A 91 0.95 10.09 11.67
C ARG A 91 -0.01 9.04 12.21
N LEU A 92 -0.06 7.84 11.62
CA LEU A 92 -0.90 6.74 12.11
C LEU A 92 -0.50 6.28 13.52
N ASN A 93 0.79 6.33 13.84
CA ASN A 93 1.32 5.96 15.15
C ASN A 93 1.19 7.06 16.21
N MET A 94 0.81 8.29 15.83
CA MET A 94 0.62 9.37 16.81
C MET A 94 -0.54 9.03 17.77
N PRO A 95 -0.34 9.22 19.08
CA PRO A 95 -1.40 8.99 20.06
C PRO A 95 -2.50 10.04 19.88
N VAL A 96 -3.73 9.57 19.63
CA VAL A 96 -4.93 10.42 19.56
C VAL A 96 -5.88 10.00 20.68
N ALA A 97 -6.33 10.94 21.49
CA ALA A 97 -7.26 10.70 22.58
C ALA A 97 -8.72 10.73 22.07
N GLY A 98 -9.55 9.78 22.54
CA GLY A 98 -10.96 9.66 22.16
C GLY A 98 -11.23 8.64 21.04
N THR A 99 -12.30 7.86 21.17
CA THR A 99 -12.62 6.80 20.19
C THR A 99 -13.08 7.37 18.85
N GLY A 100 -13.87 8.45 18.86
CA GLY A 100 -14.37 9.12 17.65
C GLY A 100 -13.25 9.78 16.83
N THR A 101 -12.38 10.53 17.50
CA THR A 101 -11.19 11.16 16.93
C THR A 101 -10.20 10.12 16.39
N LYS A 102 -9.96 9.01 17.10
CA LYS A 102 -9.15 7.88 16.58
C LYS A 102 -9.71 7.32 15.27
N ARG A 103 -11.04 7.20 15.14
CA ARG A 103 -11.68 6.74 13.91
C ARG A 103 -11.55 7.76 12.78
N ALA A 104 -11.80 9.04 13.07
CA ALA A 104 -11.66 10.13 12.11
C ALA A 104 -10.22 10.27 11.60
N HIS A 105 -9.25 10.18 12.51
CA HIS A 105 -7.81 10.21 12.19
C HIS A 105 -7.42 9.09 11.22
N ARG A 106 -7.81 7.86 11.51
CA ARG A 106 -7.57 6.72 10.60
C ARG A 106 -8.27 6.88 9.26
N ARG A 107 -9.47 7.46 9.25
CA ARG A 107 -10.21 7.74 8.00
C ARG A 107 -9.45 8.76 7.15
N SER A 108 -9.01 9.86 7.73
CA SER A 108 -8.21 10.88 7.02
C SER A 108 -6.90 10.33 6.48
N ILE A 109 -6.21 9.46 7.22
CA ILE A 109 -4.99 8.79 6.73
C ILE A 109 -5.31 7.85 5.57
N ARG A 110 -6.42 7.10 5.66
CA ARG A 110 -6.87 6.23 4.57
C ARG A 110 -7.17 7.03 3.31
N GLU A 111 -7.90 8.14 3.43
CA GLU A 111 -8.23 9.01 2.29
C GLU A 111 -6.95 9.57 1.62
N GLN A 112 -5.93 9.95 2.40
CA GLN A 112 -4.64 10.37 1.85
C GLN A 112 -3.88 9.23 1.16
N LEU A 113 -3.95 8.01 1.70
CA LEU A 113 -3.37 6.84 1.04
C LEU A 113 -4.10 6.51 -0.27
N ASP A 114 -5.44 6.53 -0.25
CA ASP A 114 -6.25 6.25 -1.43
C ASP A 114 -6.11 7.34 -2.51
N ALA A 115 -5.62 8.54 -2.17
CA ALA A 115 -5.19 9.56 -3.15
C ALA A 115 -3.77 9.33 -3.69
N LEU A 116 -2.86 8.81 -2.86
CA LEU A 116 -1.47 8.52 -3.24
C LEU A 116 -1.36 7.31 -4.19
N GLN A 117 -2.17 6.27 -3.97
CA GLN A 117 -2.11 5.03 -4.76
C GLN A 117 -2.41 5.23 -6.26
N PRO A 118 -3.44 6.03 -6.66
CA PRO A 118 -3.66 6.39 -8.06
C PRO A 118 -2.47 7.07 -8.72
N GLU A 119 -1.77 7.99 -8.04
CA GLU A 119 -0.60 8.66 -8.62
C GLU A 119 0.50 7.65 -9.00
N MET A 120 0.77 6.68 -8.11
CA MET A 120 1.72 5.61 -8.37
C MET A 120 1.25 4.65 -9.46
N ASN A 121 -0.05 4.32 -9.46
CA ASN A 121 -0.63 3.39 -10.43
C ASN A 121 -0.64 3.96 -11.84
N THR A 122 -0.85 5.26 -11.98
CA THR A 122 -0.75 5.96 -13.27
C THR A 122 0.68 5.88 -13.80
N HIS A 123 1.67 6.20 -12.97
CA HIS A 123 3.08 6.11 -13.37
C HIS A 123 3.47 4.71 -13.82
N LEU A 124 3.10 3.69 -13.04
CA LEU A 124 3.39 2.29 -13.38
C LEU A 124 2.66 1.81 -14.63
N ALA A 125 1.55 2.44 -15.01
CA ALA A 125 0.84 2.14 -16.25
C ALA A 125 1.46 2.85 -17.47
N GLU A 126 2.20 3.94 -17.27
CA GLU A 126 2.91 4.69 -18.31
C GLU A 126 4.31 4.12 -18.58
N THR A 127 4.94 3.51 -17.57
CA THR A 127 6.27 2.87 -17.68
C THR A 127 6.23 1.40 -18.12
N ALA A 128 5.04 0.81 -18.30
CA ALA A 128 4.83 -0.60 -18.70
C ALA A 128 4.43 -0.72 -20.17
#